data_AF-A0ABD7XK45-F1
#
_entry.id   AF-A0ABD7XK45-F1
#
_cell.length_a   1.000
_cell.length_b   1.000
_cell.length_c   1.000
_cell.angle_alpha   90.00
_cell.angle_beta   90.00
_cell.angle_gamma   90.00
#
_symmetry.space_group_name_H-M   'P 1'
#
loop_
_entity.id
_entity.type
_entity.pdbx_description
1 polymer ?
#
loop_
_entity_poly.entity_id
_entity_poly.type
_entity_poly.pdbx_seq_one_letter_code
_entity_poly.pdbx_strand_id
1 'polypeptide(L)'
;MYFEHSKATRHEATEWISFLIEFILKNDVPLEKRYQYLLENNKWFYYCLKYRKCCICGKHADVCHIEVVGMGRNRQKINHETFTFYAGCRQHHQEEHQIGTKNFLNKYQIKPVKLNVEERKKLNIGG
;
A
#
# COMPACT_ATOMS: atom_id res chain seq x y z
N MET A 1 -18.80 -13.18 17.54
CA MET A 1 -18.57 -14.06 16.37
C MET A 1 -17.15 -14.60 16.51
N TYR A 2 -16.98 -15.93 16.59
CA TYR A 2 -15.70 -16.60 16.79
C TYR A 2 -15.22 -17.16 15.44
N PHE A 3 -13.97 -16.90 15.05
CA PHE A 3 -13.40 -17.42 13.80
C PHE A 3 -12.89 -18.86 14.04
N GLU A 4 -13.45 -19.84 13.32
CA GLU A 4 -13.06 -21.24 13.41
C GLU A 4 -12.42 -21.70 12.08
N HIS A 5 -11.12 -22.01 12.10
CA HIS A 5 -10.35 -22.33 10.89
C HIS A 5 -10.93 -23.52 10.10
N SER A 6 -11.45 -24.54 10.79
CA SER A 6 -12.04 -25.75 10.17
C SER A 6 -13.38 -25.52 9.47
N LYS A 7 -14.08 -24.42 9.75
CA LYS A 7 -15.41 -24.13 9.21
C LYS A 7 -15.49 -22.82 8.42
N ALA A 8 -14.41 -22.04 8.43
CA ALA A 8 -14.37 -20.74 7.78
C ALA A 8 -14.68 -20.85 6.29
N THR A 9 -15.65 -20.05 5.85
CA THR A 9 -15.85 -19.78 4.43
C THR A 9 -14.64 -19.05 3.86
N ARG A 10 -14.50 -19.06 2.52
CA ARG A 10 -13.46 -18.29 1.82
C ARG A 10 -13.52 -16.79 2.17
N HIS A 11 -14.73 -16.25 2.34
CA HIS A 11 -14.92 -14.86 2.72
C HIS A 11 -14.39 -14.59 4.14
N GLU A 12 -14.80 -15.39 5.12
CA GLU A 12 -14.32 -15.26 6.51
C GLU A 12 -12.81 -15.43 6.61
N ALA A 13 -12.22 -16.38 5.87
CA ALA A 13 -10.77 -16.54 5.81
C ALA A 13 -10.07 -15.30 5.22
N THR A 14 -10.66 -14.66 4.20
CA THR A 14 -10.12 -13.44 3.60
C THR A 14 -10.18 -12.26 4.56
N GLU A 15 -11.28 -12.10 5.29
CA GLU A 15 -11.43 -11.07 6.32
C GLU A 15 -10.47 -11.32 7.49
N TRP A 16 -10.28 -12.58 7.91
CA TRP A 16 -9.31 -12.95 8.93
C TRP A 16 -7.87 -12.61 8.52
N ILE A 17 -7.47 -12.93 7.29
CA ILE A 17 -6.15 -12.54 6.76
C ILE A 17 -6.00 -11.02 6.72
N SER A 18 -7.04 -10.31 6.31
CA SER A 18 -7.04 -8.84 6.27
C SER A 18 -6.87 -8.24 7.67
N PHE A 19 -7.56 -8.81 8.67
CA PHE A 19 -7.40 -8.45 10.07
C PHE A 19 -5.96 -8.70 10.57
N LEU A 20 -5.37 -9.86 10.25
CA LEU A 20 -3.98 -10.15 10.63
C LEU A 20 -2.98 -9.19 10.01
N ILE A 21 -3.15 -8.86 8.71
CA ILE A 21 -2.31 -7.86 8.02
C ILE A 21 -2.39 -6.50 8.73
N GLU A 22 -3.62 -6.05 9.02
CA GLU A 22 -3.85 -4.80 9.73
C GLU A 22 -3.22 -4.82 11.13
N PHE A 23 -3.38 -5.93 11.87
CA PHE A 23 -2.81 -6.09 13.20
C PHE A 23 -1.28 -6.01 13.18
N ILE A 24 -0.63 -6.70 12.24
CA ILE A 24 0.84 -6.69 12.08
C ILE A 24 1.34 -5.26 11.86
N LEU A 25 0.74 -4.54 10.91
CA LEU A 25 1.18 -3.20 10.53
C LEU A 25 0.87 -2.16 11.61
N LYS A 26 -0.29 -2.28 12.27
CA LYS A 26 -0.72 -1.38 13.34
C LYS A 26 0.15 -1.47 14.59
N ASN A 27 0.59 -2.68 14.94
CA ASN A 27 1.34 -2.95 16.17
C ASN A 27 2.83 -3.13 15.95
N ASP A 28 3.34 -2.82 14.75
CA ASP A 28 4.76 -2.93 14.42
C ASP A 28 5.33 -4.34 14.67
N VAL A 29 4.53 -5.37 14.39
CA VAL A 29 4.97 -6.77 14.52
C VAL A 29 6.04 -7.03 13.46
N PRO A 30 7.28 -7.41 13.86
CA PRO A 30 8.35 -7.64 12.91
C PRO A 30 8.05 -8.87 12.06
N LEU A 31 8.23 -8.73 10.74
CA LEU A 31 8.25 -9.85 9.81
C LEU A 31 9.69 -10.19 9.49
N GLU A 32 10.10 -11.45 9.68
CA GLU A 32 11.46 -11.92 9.37
C GLU A 32 11.85 -11.66 7.91
N LYS A 33 10.87 -11.79 7.03
CA LYS A 33 11.00 -11.54 5.59
C LYS A 33 9.69 -11.07 5.01
N ARG A 34 9.77 -10.57 3.78
CA ARG A 34 8.60 -10.27 2.98
C ARG A 34 8.04 -11.57 2.40
N TYR A 35 6.82 -11.92 2.80
CA TYR A 35 6.16 -13.13 2.33
C TYR A 35 5.38 -12.89 1.03
N GLN A 36 5.48 -13.82 0.08
CA GLN A 36 4.83 -13.70 -1.24
C GLN A 36 3.30 -13.59 -1.14
N TYR A 37 2.67 -14.33 -0.23
CA TYR A 37 1.21 -14.32 -0.05
C TYR A 37 0.65 -12.95 0.35
N LEU A 38 1.46 -12.09 1.00
CA LEU A 38 1.05 -10.72 1.32
C LEU A 38 0.84 -9.91 0.03
N LEU A 39 1.58 -10.21 -1.03
CA LEU A 39 1.57 -9.46 -2.29
C LEU A 39 0.42 -9.89 -3.20
N GLU A 40 -0.06 -11.10 -2.99
CA GLU A 40 -1.26 -11.61 -3.63
C GLU A 40 -2.52 -10.89 -3.11
N ASN A 41 -2.50 -10.45 -1.84
CA ASN A 41 -3.61 -9.74 -1.21
C ASN A 41 -3.49 -8.20 -1.34
N ASN A 42 -4.40 -7.58 -2.10
CA ASN A 42 -4.42 -6.12 -2.29
C ASN A 42 -4.53 -5.32 -0.97
N LYS A 43 -5.05 -5.93 0.10
CA LYS A 43 -5.16 -5.30 1.43
C LYS A 43 -3.80 -4.99 2.04
N TRP A 44 -2.74 -5.74 1.72
CA TRP A 44 -1.38 -5.43 2.17
C TRP A 44 -0.97 -4.01 1.78
N PHE A 45 -1.10 -3.66 0.50
CA PHE A 45 -0.72 -2.35 -0.01
C PHE A 45 -1.60 -1.23 0.56
N TYR A 46 -2.89 -1.49 0.73
CA TYR A 46 -3.81 -0.54 1.36
C TYR A 46 -3.42 -0.26 2.83
N TYR A 47 -3.17 -1.30 3.62
CA TYR A 47 -2.80 -1.13 5.02
C TYR A 47 -1.41 -0.52 5.18
N CYS A 48 -0.47 -0.81 4.26
CA CYS A 48 0.81 -0.12 4.20
C CYS A 48 0.64 1.41 4.03
N LEU A 49 -0.27 1.84 3.15
CA LEU A 49 -0.65 3.26 3.02
C LEU A 49 -1.28 3.80 4.32
N LYS A 50 -2.23 3.06 4.90
CA LYS A 50 -2.93 3.45 6.13
C LYS A 50 -1.98 3.68 7.30
N TYR A 51 -0.97 2.82 7.47
CA TYR A 51 -0.03 2.85 8.59
C TYR A 51 1.32 3.50 8.26
N ARG A 52 1.49 4.05 7.05
CA ARG A 52 2.73 4.67 6.59
C ARG A 52 3.94 3.74 6.79
N LYS A 53 3.77 2.49 6.34
CA LYS A 53 4.80 1.43 6.36
C LYS A 53 5.17 1.06 4.94
N CYS A 54 6.47 0.95 4.67
CA CYS A 54 6.96 0.60 3.35
C CYS A 54 6.50 -0.80 2.99
N CYS A 55 5.81 -0.95 1.86
CA CYS A 55 5.28 -2.25 1.43
C CYS A 55 6.37 -3.27 1.04
N ILE A 56 7.63 -2.85 1.05
CA ILE A 56 8.82 -3.67 0.78
C ILE A 56 9.52 -4.09 2.07
N CYS A 57 9.84 -3.14 2.96
CA CYS A 57 10.70 -3.38 4.13
C CYS A 57 10.09 -3.02 5.49
N GLY A 58 8.83 -2.58 5.54
CA GLY A 58 8.13 -2.26 6.79
C GLY A 58 8.55 -0.97 7.50
N LYS A 59 9.67 -0.33 7.10
CA LYS A 59 10.10 0.98 7.66
C LYS A 59 9.06 2.07 7.41
N HIS A 60 9.14 3.17 8.16
CA HIS A 60 8.29 4.34 7.91
C HIS A 60 8.39 4.80 6.44
N ALA A 61 7.24 5.16 5.87
CA ALA A 61 7.08 5.41 4.45
C ALA A 61 6.25 6.64 4.14
N ASP A 62 6.64 7.29 3.05
CA ASP A 62 5.86 8.31 2.38
C ASP A 62 4.80 7.65 1.50
N VAL A 63 3.81 8.45 1.08
CA VAL A 63 2.84 8.02 0.08
C VAL A 63 3.32 8.48 -1.29
N CYS A 64 3.67 7.50 -2.12
CA CYS A 64 4.14 7.69 -3.48
C CYS A 64 2.96 7.52 -4.45
N HIS A 65 2.95 8.29 -5.53
CA HIS A 65 2.00 8.15 -6.63
C HIS A 65 2.74 7.78 -7.91
N ILE A 66 2.09 7.07 -8.82
CA ILE A 66 2.72 6.57 -10.05
C ILE A 66 2.54 7.56 -11.20
N GLU A 67 1.46 8.33 -11.17
CA GLU A 67 1.10 9.24 -12.23
C GLU A 67 2.00 10.46 -12.19
N VAL A 68 2.65 10.77 -13.30
CA VAL A 68 3.54 11.91 -13.39
C VAL A 68 2.71 13.20 -13.34
N VAL A 69 2.96 14.03 -12.33
CA VAL A 69 2.48 15.40 -12.31
C VAL A 69 3.39 16.21 -13.24
N GLY A 70 2.94 16.41 -14.48
CA GLY A 70 3.70 17.16 -15.48
C GLY A 70 4.08 18.58 -15.00
N MET A 71 5.28 19.03 -15.41
CA MET A 71 5.75 20.40 -15.18
C MET A 71 4.73 21.41 -15.74
N GLY A 72 4.41 22.45 -14.97
CA GLY A 72 3.48 23.51 -15.37
C GLY A 72 2.00 23.29 -15.00
N ARG A 73 1.62 22.11 -14.46
CA ARG A 73 0.29 21.96 -13.85
C ARG A 73 0.24 22.66 -12.51
N ASN A 74 -0.79 23.49 -12.31
CA ASN A 74 -1.05 24.10 -11.01
C ASN A 74 -1.32 22.98 -9.99
N ARG A 75 -0.39 22.80 -9.04
CA ARG A 75 -0.46 21.72 -8.04
C ARG A 75 -1.72 21.79 -7.19
N GLN A 76 -2.39 22.94 -7.11
CA GLN A 76 -3.66 23.12 -6.41
C GLN A 76 -4.88 22.58 -7.20
N LYS A 77 -4.74 22.25 -8.49
CA LYS A 77 -5.84 21.79 -9.37
C LYS A 77 -5.66 20.36 -9.88
N ILE A 78 -4.78 19.57 -9.27
CA ILE A 78 -4.56 18.18 -9.70
C ILE A 78 -5.72 17.32 -9.20
N ASN A 79 -6.49 16.78 -10.15
CA ASN A 79 -7.48 15.77 -9.83
C ASN A 79 -6.76 14.43 -9.58
N HIS A 80 -6.76 13.99 -8.33
CA HIS A 80 -6.15 12.75 -7.87
C HIS A 80 -7.08 11.52 -8.00
N GLU A 81 -8.28 11.66 -8.58
CA GLU A 81 -9.24 10.56 -8.76
C GLU A 81 -8.73 9.43 -9.65
N THR A 82 -7.79 9.73 -10.55
CA THR A 82 -7.15 8.74 -11.43
C THR A 82 -5.86 8.17 -10.85
N PHE A 83 -5.40 8.68 -9.70
CA PHE A 83 -4.09 8.36 -9.18
C PHE A 83 -4.09 7.03 -8.44
N THR A 84 -2.96 6.36 -8.49
CA THR A 84 -2.68 5.13 -7.76
C THR A 84 -1.49 5.31 -6.86
N PHE A 85 -1.59 4.76 -5.66
CA PHE A 85 -0.66 5.04 -4.57
C PHE A 85 0.00 3.78 -4.04
N TYR A 86 1.22 3.92 -3.54
CA TYR A 86 1.87 2.91 -2.73
C TYR A 86 2.67 3.56 -1.58
N ALA A 87 2.97 2.80 -0.53
CA ALA A 87 3.78 3.28 0.58
C ALA A 87 5.25 2.88 0.38
N GLY A 88 6.11 3.86 0.13
CA GLY A 88 7.55 3.69 -0.11
C GLY A 88 8.36 4.44 0.94
N CYS A 89 9.35 3.78 1.57
CA CYS A 89 10.34 4.53 2.36
C CYS A 89 11.28 5.28 1.42
N ARG A 90 11.96 6.32 1.93
CA ARG A 90 12.87 7.16 1.16
C ARG A 90 13.86 6.38 0.29
N GLN A 91 14.48 5.32 0.84
CA GLN A 91 15.42 4.47 0.11
C GLN A 91 14.79 3.83 -1.13
N HIS A 92 13.62 3.20 -0.96
CA HIS A 92 12.93 2.52 -2.05
C HIS A 92 12.27 3.51 -3.03
N HIS A 93 11.80 4.66 -2.54
CA HIS A 93 11.28 5.71 -3.41
C HIS A 93 12.40 6.33 -4.28
N GLN A 94 13.60 6.49 -3.74
CA GLN A 94 14.77 6.90 -4.54
C GLN A 94 15.16 5.83 -5.57
N GLU A 95 15.09 4.56 -5.21
CA GLU A 95 15.31 3.46 -6.16
C GLU A 95 14.30 3.49 -7.30
N GLU A 96 13.01 3.75 -7.01
CA GLU A 96 11.99 3.94 -8.04
C GLU A 96 12.40 5.00 -9.07
N HIS A 97 12.89 6.16 -8.61
CA HIS A 97 13.38 7.21 -9.51
C HIS A 97 14.59 6.78 -10.34
N GLN A 98 15.44 5.90 -9.82
CA GLN A 98 16.64 5.43 -10.52
C GLN A 98 16.33 4.40 -11.61
N ILE A 99 15.46 3.42 -11.31
CA ILE A 99 15.19 2.30 -12.23
C ILE A 99 13.92 2.50 -13.07
N GLY A 100 13.13 3.51 -12.75
CA GLY A 100 11.84 3.82 -13.36
C GLY A 100 10.69 3.01 -12.76
N THR A 101 9.53 3.65 -12.62
CA THR A 101 8.34 3.10 -11.94
C THR A 101 7.93 1.71 -12.42
N LYS A 102 7.85 1.49 -13.74
CA LYS A 102 7.45 0.16 -14.28
C LYS A 102 8.39 -0.97 -13.83
N ASN A 103 9.70 -0.73 -13.88
CA ASN A 103 10.69 -1.73 -13.45
C ASN A 103 10.64 -1.94 -11.95
N PHE A 104 10.46 -0.86 -11.19
CA PHE A 104 10.35 -0.90 -9.74
C PHE A 104 9.11 -1.69 -9.26
N LEU A 105 7.93 -1.41 -9.83
CA LEU A 105 6.71 -2.14 -9.50
C LEU A 105 6.83 -3.63 -9.83
N ASN A 106 7.45 -3.99 -10.96
CA ASN A 106 7.70 -5.38 -11.32
C ASN A 106 8.74 -6.05 -10.40
N LYS A 107 9.87 -5.40 -10.13
CA LYS A 107 10.92 -5.93 -9.24
C LYS A 107 10.36 -6.29 -7.86
N TYR A 108 9.52 -5.41 -7.33
CA TYR A 108 8.94 -5.56 -6.01
C TYR A 108 7.51 -6.10 -6.02
N GLN A 109 6.95 -6.51 -7.16
CA GLN A 109 5.57 -7.02 -7.26
C GLN A 109 4.55 -6.11 -6.52
N ILE A 110 4.71 -4.79 -6.65
CA ILE A 110 3.85 -3.81 -5.97
C ILE A 110 2.56 -3.67 -6.76
N LYS A 111 1.42 -3.79 -6.08
CA LYS A 111 0.10 -3.51 -6.65
C LYS A 111 -0.38 -2.14 -6.13
N PRO A 112 -0.28 -1.09 -6.94
CA PRO A 112 -0.68 0.25 -6.54
C PRO A 112 -2.18 0.31 -6.23
N VAL A 113 -2.54 1.08 -5.22
CA VAL A 113 -3.91 1.16 -4.72
C VAL A 113 -4.58 2.41 -5.25
N LYS A 114 -5.69 2.23 -5.96
CA LYS A 114 -6.60 3.32 -6.28
C LYS A 114 -7.47 3.59 -5.06
N LEU A 115 -7.43 4.83 -4.56
CA LEU A 115 -8.21 5.26 -3.40
C LEU A 115 -9.31 6.21 -3.86
N ASN A 116 -10.54 5.99 -3.38
CA ASN A 116 -11.62 6.94 -3.61
C ASN A 116 -11.43 8.22 -2.77
N VAL A 117 -12.28 9.24 -2.98
CA VAL A 117 -12.17 10.53 -2.30
C VAL A 117 -12.29 10.39 -0.77
N GLU A 118 -13.19 9.54 -0.28
CA GLU A 118 -13.41 9.33 1.15
C GLU A 118 -12.20 8.65 1.81
N GLU A 119 -11.64 7.64 1.15
CA GLU A 119 -10.43 6.95 1.60
C GLU A 119 -9.23 7.89 1.63
N ARG A 120 -9.04 8.71 0.59
CA ARG A 120 -7.97 9.71 0.55
C ARG A 120 -8.08 10.72 1.70
N LYS A 121 -9.28 11.21 1.98
CA LYS A 121 -9.55 12.09 3.14
C LYS A 121 -9.25 11.37 4.45
N LYS A 122 -9.76 10.14 4.63
CA LYS A 122 -9.54 9.33 5.83
C LYS A 122 -8.06 9.06 6.10
N LEU A 123 -7.26 8.89 5.04
CA LEU A 123 -5.85 8.55 5.13
C LEU A 123 -4.91 9.77 5.01
N ASN A 124 -5.45 10.99 4.85
CA ASN A 124 -4.71 12.22 4.58
C ASN A 124 -3.74 12.08 3.38
N ILE A 125 -4.28 11.71 2.21
CA ILE A 125 -3.53 11.48 0.96
C ILE A 125 -4.05 12.40 -0.15
N GLY A 126 -3.14 13.15 -0.79
CA GLY A 126 -3.42 13.95 -1.98
C GLY A 126 -3.82 15.41 -1.74
N GLY A 127 -3.79 15.89 -0.49
CA GLY A 127 -4.18 17.26 -0.13
C GLY A 127 -5.69 17.44 -0.05
#